data_AF-A0A2E5VAQ3-F1
#
_entry.id   AF-A0A2E5VAQ3-F1
#
_cell.length_a   1.000
_cell.length_b   1.000
_cell.length_c   1.000
_cell.angle_alpha   90.00
_cell.angle_beta   90.00
_cell.angle_gamma   90.00
#
_symmetry.space_group_name_H-M   'P 1'
#
loop_
_entity.id
_entity.type
_entity.pdbx_description
1 polymer ?
#
loop_
_entity_poly.entity_id
_entity_poly.type
_entity_poly.pdbx_seq_one_letter_code
_entity_poly.pdbx_strand_id
1 'polypeptide(L)'
;MFKSIKNFFSKKSPVQEESIEVEEHSGEDEIEYRRDPVIQLAEEDVQPIMELLGQNKMIKDSIGNLRLQYLTTEDAYRDKINQNNARIEEILSALRTTYSVDPDVDYELSFPEEEGGLPSFRKL
;
A
#
# COMPACT_ATOMS: atom_id res chain seq x y z
N MET A 1 20.00 -7.80 2.99
CA MET A 1 19.46 -7.68 4.37
C MET A 1 18.08 -7.02 4.28
N PHE A 2 17.01 -7.80 4.18
CA PHE A 2 15.62 -7.35 4.36
C PHE A 2 14.82 -8.54 4.92
N LYS A 3 14.18 -8.36 6.08
CA LYS A 3 13.43 -9.39 6.81
C LYS A 3 12.05 -9.56 6.18
N SER A 4 11.74 -10.76 5.73
CA SER A 4 10.40 -11.19 5.33
C SER A 4 9.57 -11.46 6.59
N ILE A 5 8.47 -10.73 6.77
CA ILE A 5 7.45 -11.05 7.79
C ILE A 5 6.43 -11.96 7.12
N LYS A 6 6.71 -13.26 7.13
CA LYS A 6 5.68 -14.31 7.13
C LYS A 6 5.65 -14.90 8.54
N ASN A 7 4.46 -15.35 8.95
CA ASN A 7 4.15 -16.06 10.20
C ASN A 7 3.44 -15.21 11.26
N PHE A 8 2.19 -14.85 10.98
CA PHE A 8 1.18 -14.78 12.04
C PHE A 8 0.33 -16.05 11.94
N PHE A 9 0.05 -16.66 13.08
CA PHE A 9 -0.63 -17.96 13.27
C PHE A 9 0.25 -19.22 13.18
N SER A 10 1.21 -19.32 14.10
CA SER A 10 1.61 -20.62 14.66
C SER A 10 1.31 -20.64 16.16
N LYS A 11 0.11 -21.07 16.52
CA LYS A 11 -0.15 -21.72 17.80
C LYS A 11 -1.01 -22.95 17.50
N LYS A 12 -0.34 -24.10 17.32
CA LYS A 12 -0.96 -25.42 17.32
C LYS A 12 -1.45 -25.71 18.74
N SER A 13 -2.75 -25.91 18.92
CA SER A 13 -3.28 -26.71 20.03
C SER A 13 -3.34 -28.18 19.57
N PRO A 14 -3.08 -29.16 20.45
CA PRO A 14 -3.11 -30.56 20.08
C PRO A 14 -4.58 -31.02 20.09
N VAL A 15 -5.17 -31.22 18.92
CA VAL A 15 -6.40 -32.01 18.84
C VAL A 15 -5.94 -33.47 18.73
N GLN A 16 -6.26 -34.25 19.74
CA GLN A 16 -6.06 -35.70 19.76
C GLN A 16 -6.85 -36.29 18.58
N GLU A 17 -6.19 -37.07 17.74
CA GLU A 17 -6.85 -37.87 16.71
C GLU A 17 -7.59 -39.02 17.41
N GLU A 18 -8.84 -38.78 17.80
CA GLU A 18 -9.80 -39.87 17.99
C GLU A 18 -10.17 -40.38 16.59
N SER A 19 -9.66 -41.55 16.26
CA SER A 19 -10.09 -42.33 15.11
C SER A 19 -11.56 -42.66 15.28
N ILE A 20 -12.42 -41.93 14.57
CA ILE A 20 -13.85 -42.24 14.46
C ILE A 20 -13.94 -43.52 13.63
N GLU A 21 -14.28 -44.64 14.27
CA GLU A 21 -14.76 -45.83 13.57
C GLU A 21 -16.08 -45.43 12.89
N VAL A 22 -16.04 -45.34 11.55
CA VAL A 22 -17.24 -45.14 10.75
C VAL A 22 -17.95 -46.49 10.72
N GLU A 23 -18.90 -46.70 11.63
CA GLU A 23 -19.89 -47.75 11.45
C GLU A 23 -20.67 -47.45 10.17
N GLU A 24 -20.40 -48.23 9.12
CA GLU A 24 -21.24 -48.28 7.93
C GLU A 24 -22.61 -48.84 8.33
N HIS A 25 -23.50 -47.97 8.79
CA HIS A 25 -24.92 -48.28 8.81
C HIS A 25 -25.43 -48.24 7.38
N SER A 26 -25.61 -49.43 6.80
CA SER A 26 -26.34 -49.68 5.55
C SER A 26 -27.85 -49.47 5.73
N GLY A 27 -28.24 -48.36 6.36
CA GLY A 27 -29.62 -47.89 6.38
C GLY A 27 -29.83 -47.05 5.13
N GLU A 28 -30.82 -47.41 4.31
CA GLU A 28 -31.39 -46.52 3.32
C GLU A 28 -32.08 -45.35 4.05
N ASP A 29 -31.30 -44.45 4.64
CA ASP A 29 -31.82 -43.18 5.15
C ASP A 29 -32.05 -42.31 3.91
N GLU A 30 -33.29 -42.31 3.43
CA GLU A 30 -33.77 -41.31 2.46
C GLU A 30 -33.39 -39.93 3.02
N ILE A 31 -32.45 -39.25 2.36
CA ILE A 31 -32.14 -37.86 2.66
C ILE A 31 -33.40 -37.07 2.34
N GLU A 32 -34.21 -36.79 3.36
CA GLU A 32 -35.34 -35.88 3.27
C GLU A 32 -34.78 -34.49 3.01
N TYR A 33 -34.66 -34.13 1.72
CA TYR A 33 -34.40 -32.77 1.30
C TYR A 33 -35.57 -31.92 1.80
N ARG A 34 -35.42 -31.33 3.00
CA ARG A 34 -36.26 -30.21 3.43
C ARG A 34 -36.15 -29.16 2.33
N ARG A 35 -37.18 -29.07 1.49
CA ARG A 35 -37.28 -27.97 0.54
C ARG A 35 -37.32 -26.71 1.37
N ASP A 36 -36.36 -25.82 1.15
CA ASP A 36 -36.47 -24.45 1.62
C ASP A 36 -37.86 -23.94 1.22
N PRO A 37 -38.59 -23.29 2.13
CA PRO A 37 -39.93 -22.83 1.84
C PRO A 37 -39.90 -21.96 0.59
N VAL A 38 -40.85 -22.18 -0.32
CA VAL A 38 -41.00 -21.32 -1.50
C VAL A 38 -41.51 -19.96 -1.01
N ILE A 39 -40.59 -18.99 -0.91
CA ILE A 39 -40.92 -17.63 -0.55
C ILE A 39 -41.42 -16.93 -1.82
N GLN A 40 -42.70 -16.58 -1.85
CA GLN A 40 -43.24 -15.71 -2.89
C GLN A 40 -42.87 -14.27 -2.53
N LEU A 41 -41.89 -13.72 -3.24
CA LEU A 41 -41.50 -12.33 -3.10
C LEU A 41 -42.31 -11.50 -4.09
N ALA A 42 -42.95 -10.43 -3.61
CA ALA A 42 -43.55 -9.46 -4.50
C ALA A 42 -42.43 -8.65 -5.19
N GLU A 43 -42.64 -8.29 -6.46
CA GLU A 43 -41.67 -7.48 -7.22
C GLU A 43 -41.39 -6.15 -6.52
N GLU A 44 -42.42 -5.59 -5.89
CA GLU A 44 -42.39 -4.37 -5.06
C GLU A 44 -41.41 -4.47 -3.88
N ASP A 45 -41.22 -5.68 -3.33
CA ASP A 45 -40.30 -5.92 -2.20
C ASP A 45 -38.86 -6.16 -2.67
N VAL A 46 -38.69 -6.75 -3.85
CA VAL A 46 -37.37 -7.12 -4.39
C VAL A 46 -36.70 -5.95 -5.10
N GLN A 47 -37.47 -5.14 -5.81
CA GLN A 47 -36.94 -4.07 -6.64
C GLN A 47 -36.11 -3.02 -5.86
N PRO A 48 -36.55 -2.55 -4.67
CA PRO A 48 -35.73 -1.65 -3.85
C PRO A 48 -34.41 -2.28 -3.39
N ILE A 49 -34.43 -3.58 -3.08
CA ILE A 49 -33.22 -4.34 -2.66
C ILE A 49 -32.24 -4.41 -3.83
N MET A 50 -32.73 -4.68 -5.04
CA MET A 50 -31.90 -4.73 -6.25
C MET A 50 -31.30 -3.37 -6.60
N GLU A 51 -32.06 -2.29 -6.45
CA GLU A 51 -31.55 -0.92 -6.63
C GLU A 51 -30.45 -0.59 -5.61
N LEU A 52 -30.66 -0.92 -4.33
CA LEU A 52 -29.66 -0.74 -3.27
C LEU A 52 -28.39 -1.56 -3.51
N LEU A 53 -28.53 -2.79 -4.00
CA LEU A 53 -27.38 -3.64 -4.38
C LEU A 53 -26.62 -3.02 -5.56
N GLY A 54 -27.35 -2.48 -6.55
CA GLY A 54 -26.76 -1.75 -7.68
C GLY A 54 -25.97 -0.53 -7.23
N GLN A 55 -26.55 0.30 -6.36
CA GLN A 55 -25.88 1.46 -5.78
C GLN A 55 -24.65 1.05 -4.95
N ASN A 56 -24.74 0.02 -4.13
CA ASN A 56 -23.61 -0.50 -3.35
C ASN A 56 -22.47 -0.97 -4.24
N LYS A 57 -22.78 -1.65 -5.35
CA LYS A 57 -21.77 -2.06 -6.32
C LYS A 57 -21.05 -0.85 -6.92
N MET A 58 -21.79 0.18 -7.34
CA MET A 58 -21.22 1.40 -7.89
C MET A 58 -20.31 2.13 -6.88
N ILE A 59 -20.74 2.22 -5.62
CA ILE A 59 -19.93 2.81 -4.53
C ILE A 59 -18.65 2.00 -4.33
N LYS A 60 -18.75 0.67 -4.27
CA LYS A 60 -17.59 -0.22 -4.09
C LYS A 60 -16.57 -0.05 -5.22
N ASP A 61 -17.04 -0.01 -6.45
CA ASP A 61 -16.18 0.18 -7.63
C ASP A 61 -15.52 1.57 -7.60
N SER A 62 -16.27 2.60 -7.21
CA SER A 62 -15.76 3.97 -7.07
C SER A 62 -14.66 4.08 -6.01
N ILE A 63 -14.83 3.42 -4.84
CA ILE A 63 -13.81 3.35 -3.80
C ILE A 63 -12.56 2.62 -4.30
N GLY A 64 -12.74 1.51 -5.03
CA GLY A 64 -11.63 0.79 -5.66
C GLY A 64 -10.82 1.67 -6.59
N ASN A 65 -11.50 2.41 -7.46
CA ASN A 65 -10.87 3.33 -8.41
C ASN A 65 -10.14 4.48 -7.71
N LEU A 66 -10.75 5.10 -6.69
CA LEU A 66 -10.12 6.16 -5.90
C LEU A 66 -8.86 5.67 -5.19
N ARG A 67 -8.91 4.46 -4.60
CA ARG A 67 -7.74 3.85 -3.97
C ARG A 67 -6.62 3.63 -4.97
N LEU A 68 -6.95 3.14 -6.16
CA LEU A 68 -5.97 2.91 -7.21
C LEU A 68 -5.35 4.22 -7.69
N GLN A 69 -6.16 5.27 -7.89
CA GLN A 69 -5.69 6.59 -8.27
C GLN A 69 -4.78 7.21 -7.21
N TYR A 70 -5.13 7.07 -5.93
CA TYR A 70 -4.31 7.56 -4.82
C TYR A 70 -2.92 6.90 -4.83
N LEU A 71 -2.85 5.58 -4.94
CA LEU A 71 -1.58 4.84 -4.97
C LEU A 71 -0.71 5.25 -6.15
N THR A 72 -1.29 5.35 -7.36
CA THR A 72 -0.56 5.81 -8.55
C THR A 72 -0.02 7.23 -8.38
N THR A 73 -0.79 8.11 -7.74
CA THR A 73 -0.38 9.50 -7.50
C THR A 73 0.72 9.57 -6.43
N GLU A 74 0.61 8.78 -5.37
CA GLU A 74 1.62 8.64 -4.32
C GLU A 74 2.96 8.16 -4.91
N ASP A 75 2.93 7.12 -5.74
CA ASP A 75 4.12 6.59 -6.43
C ASP A 75 4.75 7.68 -7.32
N ALA A 76 3.95 8.44 -8.07
CA ALA A 76 4.45 9.54 -8.90
C ALA A 76 5.12 10.66 -8.07
N TYR A 77 4.58 11.01 -6.91
CA TYR A 77 5.22 11.97 -6.01
C TYR A 77 6.52 11.42 -5.43
N ARG A 78 6.54 10.14 -5.06
CA ARG A 78 7.74 9.48 -4.55
C ARG A 78 8.87 9.47 -5.57
N ASP A 79 8.57 9.16 -6.82
CA ASP A 79 9.54 9.21 -7.92
C ASP A 79 10.08 10.62 -8.15
N LYS A 80 9.20 11.62 -8.09
CA LYS A 80 9.62 13.03 -8.20
C LYS A 80 10.53 13.46 -7.05
N ILE A 81 10.25 13.03 -5.83
CA ILE A 81 11.12 13.27 -4.67
C ILE A 81 12.49 12.61 -4.89
N ASN A 82 12.53 11.36 -5.35
CA ASN A 82 13.78 10.65 -5.63
C ASN A 82 14.61 11.36 -6.70
N GLN A 83 13.98 11.82 -7.79
CA GLN A 83 14.63 12.60 -8.84
C GLN A 83 15.19 13.92 -8.30
N ASN A 84 14.42 14.64 -7.49
CA ASN A 84 14.87 15.88 -6.87
C ASN A 84 16.06 15.64 -5.93
N ASN A 85 16.03 14.59 -5.12
CA ASN A 85 17.12 14.24 -4.23
C ASN A 85 18.39 13.90 -5.02
N ALA A 86 18.28 13.11 -6.10
CA ALA A 86 19.42 12.82 -6.97
C ALA A 86 20.03 14.10 -7.55
N ARG A 87 19.19 15.05 -7.98
CA ARG A 87 19.66 16.34 -8.51
C ARG A 87 20.30 17.23 -7.46
N ILE A 88 19.81 17.21 -6.22
CA ILE A 88 20.44 17.90 -5.09
C ILE A 88 21.82 17.31 -4.82
N GLU A 89 21.97 15.98 -4.78
CA GLU A 89 23.26 15.33 -4.60
C GLU A 89 24.25 15.67 -5.71
N GLU A 90 23.80 15.71 -6.97
CA GLU A 90 24.64 16.17 -8.09
C GLU A 90 25.11 17.62 -7.90
N ILE A 91 24.22 18.53 -7.50
CA ILE A 91 24.56 19.94 -7.23
C ILE A 91 25.54 20.04 -6.07
N LEU A 92 25.30 19.33 -4.96
CA LEU A 92 26.19 19.32 -3.80
C LEU A 92 27.57 18.78 -4.17
N SER A 93 27.65 17.70 -4.96
CA SER A 93 28.91 17.19 -5.46
C SER A 93 29.62 18.21 -6.34
N ALA A 94 28.91 18.88 -7.25
CA ALA A 94 29.49 19.91 -8.11
C ALA A 94 30.01 21.12 -7.32
N LEU A 95 29.30 21.53 -6.26
CA LEU A 95 29.75 22.59 -5.35
C LEU A 95 31.00 22.17 -4.57
N ARG A 96 31.03 20.93 -4.04
CA ARG A 96 32.22 20.36 -3.38
C ARG A 96 33.42 20.37 -4.31
N THR A 97 33.27 19.94 -5.56
CA THR A 97 34.39 19.89 -6.51
C THR A 97 34.85 21.27 -6.96
N THR A 98 33.90 22.19 -7.21
CA THR A 98 34.22 23.51 -7.78
C THR A 98 34.81 24.44 -6.72
N TYR A 99 34.26 24.43 -5.50
CA TYR A 99 34.63 25.37 -4.46
C TYR A 99 35.42 24.73 -3.31
N SER A 100 35.69 23.42 -3.36
CA SER A 100 36.40 22.68 -2.29
C SER A 100 35.79 22.90 -0.91
N VAL A 101 34.47 23.07 -0.86
CA VAL A 101 33.69 23.29 0.36
C VAL A 101 33.16 21.96 0.91
N ASP A 102 33.22 21.81 2.23
CA ASP A 102 32.76 20.66 3.00
C ASP A 102 31.38 20.98 3.61
N PRO A 103 30.30 20.27 3.26
CA PRO A 103 28.95 20.66 3.70
C PRO A 103 28.71 20.55 5.21
N ASP A 104 29.59 19.88 5.95
CA ASP A 104 29.51 19.80 7.42
C ASP A 104 30.23 20.97 8.12
N VAL A 105 30.75 21.93 7.34
CA VAL A 105 31.50 23.08 7.83
C VAL A 105 30.79 24.36 7.42
N ASP A 106 30.63 25.29 8.36
CA ASP A 106 30.13 26.62 8.05
C ASP A 106 31.23 27.44 7.36
N TYR A 107 30.88 28.09 6.25
CA TYR A 107 31.78 28.96 5.50
C TYR A 107 31.26 30.40 5.45
N GLU A 108 32.16 31.35 5.62
CA GLU A 108 31.94 32.75 5.27
C GLU A 108 32.22 32.95 3.78
N LEU A 109 31.25 33.50 3.05
CA LEU A 109 31.34 33.82 1.63
C LEU A 109 31.71 35.30 1.46
N SER A 110 32.85 35.56 0.84
CA SER A 110 33.33 36.91 0.53
C SER A 110 33.38 37.14 -0.98
N PHE A 111 32.81 38.27 -1.42
CA PHE A 111 32.86 38.70 -2.82
C PHE A 111 33.96 39.75 -3.01
N PRO A 112 34.80 39.64 -4.05
CA PRO A 112 35.82 40.65 -4.32
C PRO A 112 35.19 41.95 -4.82
N GLU A 113 35.81 43.08 -4.46
CA GLU A 113 35.37 44.43 -4.85
C GLU A 113 35.72 44.75 -6.32
N GLU A 114 36.66 44.01 -6.92
CA GLU A 114 37.07 44.17 -8.31
C GLU A 114 36.18 43.34 -9.27
N GLU A 115 35.78 43.95 -10.38
CA GLU A 115 35.02 43.30 -11.44
C GLU A 115 35.79 42.10 -12.03
N GLY A 116 35.23 40.90 -11.88
CA GLY A 116 35.82 39.65 -12.39
C GLY A 116 36.57 38.81 -11.36
N GLY A 117 36.65 39.25 -10.09
CA GLY A 117 37.20 38.40 -9.04
C GLY A 117 36.29 37.21 -8.70
N LEU A 118 36.88 36.06 -8.37
CA LEU A 118 36.14 34.90 -7.91
C LEU A 118 35.74 35.05 -6.43
N PRO A 119 34.51 34.64 -6.04
CA PRO A 119 34.14 34.56 -4.64
C PRO A 119 35.08 33.62 -3.89
N SER A 120 35.43 33.98 -2.65
CA SER A 120 36.25 33.14 -1.77
C SER A 120 35.44 32.64 -0.59
N PHE A 121 35.75 31.42 -0.15
CA PHE A 121 35.11 30.76 0.98
C PHE A 121 36.14 30.58 2.09
N ARG A 122 35.83 31.06 3.28
CA ARG A 122 36.66 30.88 4.48
C ARG A 122 35.90 30.03 5.49
N LYS A 123 36.52 28.94 5.97
CA LYS A 123 35.95 28.12 7.06
C LYS A 123 35.81 28.96 8.33
N LEU A 124 34.65 28.87 8.99
CA LEU A 124 34.38 29.47 10.30
C LEU A 124 34.88 28.58 11.44
#